data_AF-A0A941GT81-F1
#
_entry.id   AF-A0A941GT81-F1
#
_cell.length_a   1.000
_cell.length_b   1.000
_cell.length_c   1.000
_cell.angle_alpha   90.00
_cell.angle_beta   90.00
_cell.angle_gamma   90.00
#
_symmetry.space_group_name_H-M   'P 1'
#
loop_
_entity.id
_entity.type
_entity.pdbx_description
1 polymer ?
#
loop_
_entity_poly.entity_id
_entity_poly.type
_entity_poly.pdbx_seq_one_letter_code
_entity_poly.pdbx_strand_id
1 'polypeptide(L)'
;MRRQYSSPNCKLILEGLSNDIASENLLDGIPLMSILINSECHFVGSDQVMSGGRDFFESLVKAVSAYAQEFLSGLEHPTENVSDSDWVLLEKVKGKNLHRLIWQSLDNNNQTCAMDLTTVQLFDLVETVDQFFADARTLPEIKWTVQPVSRRYRQTDEPLVERATPLAFGLASLALTGIALFFVPIPEEVKDPNREPLPQSNPSETQSIPSEPPNSSNP
;
A
#
# COMPACT_ATOMS: atom_id res chain seq x y z
N MET A 1 -33.64 2.15 -7.27
CA MET A 1 -33.10 1.24 -6.22
C MET A 1 -32.28 2.06 -5.23
N ARG A 2 -32.02 1.52 -4.03
CA ARG A 2 -31.33 2.23 -2.95
C ARG A 2 -30.25 1.36 -2.33
N ARG A 3 -29.08 1.93 -2.10
CA ARG A 3 -27.95 1.35 -1.36
C ARG A 3 -27.71 2.18 -0.11
N GLN A 4 -27.35 1.51 0.98
CA GLN A 4 -27.09 2.17 2.25
C GLN A 4 -25.83 1.59 2.87
N TYR A 5 -24.92 2.47 3.27
CA TYR A 5 -23.72 2.19 4.03
C TYR A 5 -23.85 2.90 5.37
N SER A 6 -23.45 2.26 6.46
CA SER A 6 -23.73 2.79 7.79
C SER A 6 -22.65 2.39 8.78
N SER A 7 -22.30 3.37 9.60
CA SER A 7 -21.48 3.27 10.80
C SER A 7 -22.26 3.92 11.96
N PRO A 8 -21.76 3.88 13.21
CA PRO A 8 -22.53 4.35 14.37
C PRO A 8 -23.01 5.81 14.28
N ASN A 9 -22.20 6.71 13.71
CA ASN A 9 -22.52 8.14 13.64
C ASN A 9 -22.69 8.68 12.21
N CYS A 10 -22.51 7.85 11.18
CA CYS A 10 -22.63 8.26 9.78
C CYS A 10 -23.45 7.26 8.98
N LYS A 11 -24.30 7.77 8.09
CA LYS A 11 -25.08 6.97 7.14
C LYS A 11 -25.05 7.61 5.76
N LEU A 12 -24.55 6.85 4.79
CA LEU A 12 -24.54 7.21 3.37
C LEU A 12 -25.63 6.42 2.65
N ILE A 13 -26.46 7.13 1.91
CA ILE A 13 -27.54 6.57 1.12
C ILE A 13 -27.28 6.95 -0.34
N LEU A 14 -27.30 5.96 -1.23
CA LEU A 14 -27.23 6.17 -2.67
C LEU A 14 -28.52 5.69 -3.32
N GLU A 15 -29.16 6.56 -4.07
CA GLU A 15 -30.35 6.27 -4.86
C GLU A 15 -29.99 6.31 -6.34
N GLY A 16 -30.37 5.27 -7.07
CA GLY A 16 -29.90 5.09 -8.43
C GLY A 16 -30.71 4.11 -9.26
N LEU A 17 -30.29 3.94 -10.51
CA LEU A 17 -30.89 3.07 -11.51
C LEU A 17 -29.90 2.00 -11.98
N SER A 18 -30.48 0.90 -12.45
CA SER A 18 -29.77 -0.21 -13.06
C SER A 18 -29.82 0.04 -14.55
N ASN A 19 -28.71 -0.21 -15.24
CA ASN A 19 -28.75 -0.32 -16.68
C ASN A 19 -29.01 -1.80 -17.01
N ASP A 20 -30.22 -2.12 -17.47
CA ASP A 20 -30.72 -3.50 -17.70
C ASP A 20 -29.98 -4.29 -18.80
N ILE A 21 -28.84 -3.80 -19.28
CA ILE A 21 -28.01 -4.46 -20.29
C ILE A 21 -27.07 -5.52 -19.65
N ALA A 22 -26.97 -5.57 -18.32
CA ALA A 22 -26.07 -6.47 -17.58
C ALA A 22 -26.79 -7.60 -16.82
N SER A 23 -28.04 -7.93 -17.19
CA SER A 23 -28.89 -8.91 -16.49
C SER A 23 -28.61 -10.38 -16.85
N GLU A 24 -27.38 -10.76 -17.24
CA GLU A 24 -27.03 -12.16 -17.55
C GLU A 24 -26.18 -12.86 -16.48
N ASN A 25 -25.65 -12.16 -15.48
CA ASN A 25 -24.86 -12.77 -14.38
C ASN A 25 -25.67 -12.84 -13.08
N LEU A 26 -26.79 -13.56 -13.12
CA LEU A 26 -27.66 -13.78 -11.96
C LEU A 26 -27.23 -15.03 -11.17
N LEU A 27 -26.14 -14.94 -10.41
CA LEU A 27 -25.84 -15.92 -9.35
C LEU A 27 -26.18 -15.40 -7.93
N ASP A 28 -26.24 -14.07 -7.74
CA ASP A 28 -26.34 -13.48 -6.39
C ASP A 28 -27.54 -12.51 -6.17
N GLY A 29 -28.45 -12.38 -7.14
CA GLY A 29 -29.73 -11.67 -6.98
C GLY A 29 -29.71 -10.16 -6.68
N ILE A 30 -28.53 -9.55 -6.51
CA ILE A 30 -28.39 -8.13 -6.19
C ILE A 30 -28.08 -7.33 -7.47
N PRO A 31 -28.93 -6.37 -7.86
CA PRO A 31 -28.82 -5.63 -9.12
C PRO A 31 -27.66 -4.62 -9.09
N LEU A 32 -27.01 -4.43 -10.23
CA LEU A 32 -25.94 -3.46 -10.44
C LEU A 32 -26.50 -2.03 -10.48
N MET A 33 -25.97 -1.13 -9.65
CA MET A 33 -26.25 0.31 -9.74
C MET A 33 -25.17 1.01 -10.55
N SER A 34 -25.51 1.54 -11.72
CA SER A 34 -24.57 2.22 -12.62
C SER A 34 -24.93 3.69 -12.88
N ILE A 35 -26.07 4.16 -12.37
CA ILE A 35 -26.51 5.55 -12.49
C ILE A 35 -26.91 6.02 -11.11
N LEU A 36 -26.29 7.11 -10.63
CA LEU A 36 -26.66 7.78 -9.38
C LEU A 36 -27.66 8.90 -9.68
N ILE A 37 -28.83 8.84 -9.04
CA ILE A 37 -29.84 9.90 -9.06
C ILE A 37 -29.57 10.88 -7.92
N ASN A 38 -29.39 10.37 -6.72
CA ASN A 38 -29.20 11.16 -5.52
C ASN A 38 -28.29 10.43 -4.54
N SER A 39 -27.52 11.20 -3.78
CA SER A 39 -26.74 10.74 -2.65
C SER A 39 -27.08 11.58 -1.44
N GLU A 40 -27.14 10.94 -0.28
CA GLU A 40 -27.36 11.61 1.00
C GLU A 40 -26.37 11.12 2.04
N CYS A 41 -25.81 12.04 2.81
CA CYS A 41 -24.99 11.76 3.96
C CYS A 41 -25.62 12.36 5.22
N HIS A 42 -25.82 11.51 6.22
CA HIS A 42 -26.50 11.81 7.47
C HIS A 42 -25.54 11.59 8.64
N PHE A 43 -25.56 12.50 9.61
CA PHE A 43 -24.78 12.39 10.84
C PHE A 43 -25.67 12.37 12.08
N VAL A 44 -25.33 11.53 13.05
CA VAL A 44 -26.06 11.49 14.33
C VAL A 44 -25.90 12.83 15.06
N GLY A 45 -27.01 13.38 15.53
CA GLY A 45 -27.05 14.64 16.28
C GLY A 45 -27.02 15.91 15.41
N SER A 46 -27.11 15.77 14.08
CA SER A 46 -27.27 16.88 13.15
C SER A 46 -28.59 16.71 12.38
N ASP A 47 -29.40 17.76 12.33
CA ASP A 47 -30.59 17.82 11.46
C ASP A 47 -30.21 18.13 10.00
N GLN A 48 -28.94 18.45 9.76
CA GLN A 48 -28.46 18.82 8.44
C GLN A 48 -28.06 17.57 7.66
N VAL A 49 -28.79 17.32 6.57
CA VAL A 49 -28.50 16.29 5.59
C VAL A 49 -27.71 16.89 4.45
N MET A 50 -26.62 16.25 4.06
CA MET A 50 -25.90 16.62 2.85
C MET A 50 -26.47 15.81 1.70
N SER A 51 -26.98 16.47 0.67
CA SER A 51 -27.59 15.84 -0.48
C SER A 51 -27.00 16.37 -1.78
N GLY A 52 -26.98 15.52 -2.80
CA GLY A 52 -26.58 15.92 -4.14
C GLY A 52 -26.46 14.76 -5.13
N GLY A 53 -26.27 15.10 -6.40
CA GLY A 53 -26.08 14.14 -7.47
C GLY A 53 -24.67 13.53 -7.51
N ARG A 54 -24.30 13.03 -8.69
CA ARG A 54 -23.02 12.38 -8.95
C ARG A 54 -21.82 13.26 -8.62
N ASP A 55 -21.79 14.50 -9.09
CA ASP A 55 -20.63 15.39 -8.93
C ASP A 55 -20.39 15.73 -7.45
N PHE A 56 -21.48 15.94 -6.69
CA PHE A 56 -21.41 16.10 -5.24
C PHE A 56 -20.83 14.86 -4.56
N PHE A 57 -21.31 13.66 -4.93
CA PHE A 57 -20.84 12.42 -4.34
C PHE A 57 -19.36 12.14 -4.65
N GLU A 58 -18.93 12.33 -5.90
CA GLU A 58 -17.53 12.19 -6.29
C GLU A 58 -16.64 13.20 -5.55
N SER A 59 -17.11 14.44 -5.40
CA SER A 59 -16.41 15.48 -4.63
C SER A 59 -16.33 15.13 -3.14
N LEU A 60 -17.40 14.60 -2.54
CA LEU A 60 -17.42 14.13 -1.15
C LEU A 60 -16.38 13.05 -0.94
N VAL A 61 -16.39 12.01 -1.78
CA VAL A 61 -15.45 10.88 -1.67
C VAL A 61 -14.01 11.36 -1.84
N LYS A 62 -13.74 12.20 -2.84
CA LYS A 62 -12.42 12.84 -3.04
C LYS A 62 -11.97 13.61 -1.80
N ALA A 63 -12.82 14.47 -1.24
CA ALA A 63 -12.50 15.30 -0.08
C ALA A 63 -12.23 14.46 1.18
N VAL A 64 -13.08 13.46 1.44
CA VAL A 64 -12.93 12.55 2.59
C VAL A 64 -11.64 11.75 2.48
N SER A 65 -11.35 11.15 1.32
CA SER A 65 -10.15 10.36 1.14
C SER A 65 -8.87 11.19 1.21
N ALA A 66 -8.85 12.40 0.63
CA ALA A 66 -7.70 13.30 0.70
C ALA A 66 -7.44 13.76 2.14
N TYR A 67 -8.49 14.20 2.84
CA TYR A 67 -8.39 14.63 4.23
C TYR A 67 -7.95 13.50 5.16
N ALA A 68 -8.51 12.30 4.99
CA ALA A 68 -8.13 11.14 5.78
C ALA A 68 -6.65 10.80 5.59
N GLN A 69 -6.12 10.88 4.37
CA GLN A 69 -4.69 10.66 4.11
C GLN A 69 -3.82 11.70 4.82
N GLU A 70 -4.16 12.98 4.74
CA GLU A 70 -3.44 14.05 5.44
C GLU A 70 -3.47 13.83 6.96
N PHE A 71 -4.67 13.62 7.51
CA PHE A 71 -4.90 13.47 8.94
C PHE A 71 -4.22 12.23 9.52
N LEU A 72 -4.28 11.08 8.83
CA LEU A 72 -3.68 9.82 9.28
C LEU A 72 -2.17 9.75 9.03
N SER A 73 -1.67 10.39 7.97
CA SER A 73 -0.23 10.42 7.70
C SER A 73 0.52 11.44 8.57
N GLY A 74 -0.19 12.44 9.11
CA GLY A 74 0.42 13.57 9.81
C GLY A 74 1.22 14.49 8.90
N LEU A 75 1.10 14.32 7.58
CA LEU A 75 1.81 15.11 6.58
C LEU A 75 0.83 16.07 5.93
N GLU A 76 1.10 17.37 6.04
CA GLU A 76 0.40 18.39 5.26
C GLU A 76 0.59 18.07 3.79
N HIS A 77 -0.51 17.76 3.11
CA HIS A 77 -0.51 17.58 1.67
C HIS A 77 -0.63 18.95 1.03
N PRO A 78 0.25 19.33 0.09
CA PRO A 78 -0.05 20.42 -0.80
C PRO A 78 -1.31 19.99 -1.56
N THR A 79 -2.44 20.63 -1.26
CA THR A 79 -3.67 20.45 -1.99
C THR A 79 -3.47 21.06 -3.38
N GLU A 80 -2.74 20.37 -4.26
CA GLU A 80 -2.42 20.84 -5.61
C GLU A 80 -3.67 20.97 -6.49
N ASN A 81 -4.85 20.53 -6.02
CA ASN A 81 -6.07 20.50 -6.81
C ASN A 81 -7.33 20.77 -5.97
N VAL A 82 -7.35 21.84 -5.14
CA VAL A 82 -8.63 22.50 -4.85
C VAL A 82 -8.98 23.29 -6.11
N SER A 83 -9.66 22.63 -7.04
CA SER A 83 -10.19 23.33 -8.21
C SER A 83 -11.39 24.14 -7.74
N ASP A 84 -11.67 25.29 -8.35
CA ASP A 84 -12.88 26.09 -8.10
C ASP A 84 -14.21 25.30 -8.29
N SER A 85 -14.13 24.05 -8.77
CA SER A 85 -15.23 23.10 -8.96
C SER A 85 -15.39 22.07 -7.83
N ASP A 86 -14.62 22.12 -6.75
CA ASP A 86 -14.79 21.19 -5.63
C ASP A 86 -16.03 21.56 -4.79
N TRP A 87 -17.09 20.76 -4.92
CA TRP A 87 -18.38 20.93 -4.25
C TRP A 87 -18.32 20.67 -2.74
N VAL A 88 -17.30 19.94 -2.28
CA VAL A 88 -17.11 19.51 -0.90
C VAL A 88 -15.66 19.72 -0.47
N LEU A 89 -15.48 20.27 0.73
CA LEU A 89 -14.17 20.52 1.34
C LEU A 89 -14.16 20.05 2.80
N LEU A 90 -13.02 19.51 3.24
CA LEU A 90 -12.78 19.13 4.63
C LEU A 90 -11.56 19.88 5.16
N GLU A 91 -11.69 20.52 6.32
CA GLU A 91 -10.62 21.28 6.94
C GLU A 91 -10.51 20.99 8.44
N LYS A 92 -9.31 21.13 9.01
CA LYS A 92 -9.12 21.04 10.46
C LYS A 92 -9.48 22.36 11.14
N VAL A 93 -10.29 22.31 12.19
CA VAL A 93 -10.64 23.50 12.97
C VAL A 93 -9.48 23.87 13.91
N LYS A 94 -8.87 25.04 13.72
CA LYS A 94 -7.70 25.49 14.50
C LYS A 94 -8.01 25.48 16.01
N GLY A 95 -7.10 24.85 16.77
CA GLY A 95 -7.18 24.80 18.23
C GLY A 95 -8.29 23.89 18.79
N LYS A 96 -8.96 23.09 17.94
CA LYS A 96 -9.99 22.12 18.36
C LYS A 96 -9.73 20.75 17.73
N ASN A 97 -10.19 19.69 18.38
CA ASN A 97 -10.24 18.34 17.81
C ASN A 97 -11.52 18.14 16.98
N LEU A 98 -11.78 19.09 16.09
CA LEU A 98 -12.96 19.12 15.23
C LEU A 98 -12.54 19.27 13.76
N HIS A 99 -13.37 18.74 12.88
CA HIS A 99 -13.14 18.68 11.44
C HIS A 99 -14.32 19.34 10.75
N ARG A 100 -14.08 20.42 10.01
CA ARG A 100 -15.12 21.17 9.35
C ARG A 100 -15.37 20.60 7.96
N LEU A 101 -16.59 20.16 7.73
CA LEU A 101 -17.09 19.71 6.44
C LEU A 101 -17.91 20.84 5.82
N ILE A 102 -17.52 21.29 4.63
CA ILE A 102 -18.12 22.41 3.89
C ILE A 102 -18.62 21.87 2.56
N TRP A 103 -19.83 22.24 2.15
CA TRP A 103 -20.37 21.87 0.85
C TRP A 103 -21.36 22.90 0.33
N GLN A 104 -21.72 22.84 -0.95
CA GLN A 104 -22.79 23.66 -1.51
C GLN A 104 -24.12 22.88 -1.50
N SER A 105 -25.17 23.47 -0.92
CA SER A 105 -26.51 22.89 -0.89
C SER A 105 -27.30 23.29 -2.15
N LEU A 106 -27.69 22.29 -2.94
CA LEU A 106 -28.53 22.48 -4.12
C LEU A 106 -29.96 22.94 -3.76
N ASP A 107 -30.49 22.47 -2.63
CA ASP A 107 -31.85 22.79 -2.17
C ASP A 107 -32.01 24.25 -1.74
N ASN A 108 -30.92 24.91 -1.34
CA ASN A 108 -30.92 26.29 -0.82
C ASN A 108 -30.22 27.27 -1.77
N ASN A 109 -30.50 27.19 -3.09
CA ASN A 109 -29.96 28.12 -4.09
C ASN A 109 -28.42 28.20 -4.10
N ASN A 110 -27.75 27.03 -4.00
CA ASN A 110 -26.28 26.88 -3.93
C ASN A 110 -25.64 27.59 -2.72
N GLN A 111 -26.37 27.72 -1.61
CA GLN A 111 -25.80 28.23 -0.37
C GLN A 111 -24.70 27.30 0.15
N THR A 112 -23.56 27.88 0.54
CA THR A 112 -22.51 27.17 1.25
C THR A 112 -22.98 26.79 2.65
N CYS A 113 -22.97 25.50 2.93
CA CYS A 113 -23.26 24.90 4.22
C CYS A 113 -21.96 24.40 4.86
N ALA A 114 -21.93 24.36 6.19
CA ALA A 114 -20.80 23.80 6.93
C ALA A 114 -21.28 23.13 8.22
N MET A 115 -20.64 22.02 8.58
CA MET A 115 -20.83 21.33 9.85
C MET A 115 -19.48 20.95 10.46
N ASP A 116 -19.38 20.99 11.79
CA ASP A 116 -18.19 20.55 12.52
C ASP A 116 -18.40 19.10 12.99
N LEU A 117 -17.53 18.21 12.53
CA LEU A 117 -17.49 16.80 12.90
C LEU A 117 -16.51 16.58 14.04
N THR A 118 -16.88 15.71 14.98
CA THR A 118 -15.92 15.10 15.91
C THR A 118 -14.99 14.15 15.17
N THR A 119 -13.83 13.82 15.75
CA THR A 119 -12.92 12.83 15.18
C THR A 119 -13.59 11.45 15.01
N VAL A 120 -14.49 11.08 15.92
CA VAL A 120 -15.26 9.82 15.79
C VAL A 120 -16.19 9.89 14.57
N GLN A 121 -16.94 10.97 14.40
CA GLN A 121 -17.82 11.16 13.22
C GLN A 121 -17.03 11.20 11.90
N LEU A 122 -15.82 11.77 11.91
CA LEU A 122 -14.93 11.73 10.74
C LEU A 122 -14.54 10.29 10.40
N PHE A 123 -14.13 9.49 11.38
CA PHE A 123 -13.75 8.10 11.15
C PHE A 123 -14.92 7.26 10.65
N ASP A 124 -16.10 7.49 11.22
CA ASP A 124 -17.35 6.86 10.79
C ASP A 124 -17.71 7.23 9.33
N LEU A 125 -17.42 8.47 8.90
CA LEU A 125 -17.57 8.91 7.50
C LEU A 125 -16.58 8.20 6.57
N VAL A 126 -15.30 8.12 6.97
CA VAL A 126 -14.27 7.40 6.22
C VAL A 126 -14.65 5.93 6.06
N GLU A 127 -15.05 5.26 7.14
CA GLU A 127 -15.51 3.87 7.10
C GLU A 127 -16.69 3.69 6.15
N THR A 128 -17.65 4.62 6.17
CA THR A 128 -18.82 4.55 5.29
C THR A 128 -18.43 4.68 3.80
N VAL A 129 -17.44 5.52 3.49
CA VAL A 129 -16.87 5.65 2.14
C VAL A 129 -16.10 4.38 1.75
N ASP A 130 -15.35 3.78 2.67
CA ASP A 130 -14.63 2.53 2.42
C ASP A 130 -15.60 1.36 2.18
N GLN A 131 -16.72 1.30 2.91
CA GLN A 131 -17.80 0.34 2.67
C GLN A 131 -18.40 0.49 1.26
N PHE A 132 -18.57 1.73 0.78
CA PHE A 132 -18.99 1.98 -0.61
C PHE A 132 -17.99 1.41 -1.61
N PHE A 133 -16.68 1.67 -1.43
CA PHE A 133 -15.66 1.12 -2.33
C PHE A 133 -15.53 -0.40 -2.26
N ALA A 134 -15.90 -1.02 -1.15
CA ALA A 134 -15.98 -2.48 -1.02
C ALA A 134 -17.17 -3.08 -1.80
N ASP A 135 -18.20 -2.29 -2.12
CA ASP A 135 -19.37 -2.72 -2.91
C ASP A 135 -19.14 -2.55 -4.42
N ALA A 136 -18.48 -3.55 -5.02
CA ALA A 136 -18.20 -3.58 -6.45
C ALA A 136 -19.44 -3.54 -7.37
N ARG A 137 -20.67 -3.60 -6.81
CA ARG A 137 -21.93 -3.52 -7.57
C ARG A 137 -22.59 -2.14 -7.54
N THR A 138 -21.97 -1.16 -6.89
CA THR A 138 -22.50 0.19 -6.78
C THR A 138 -21.52 1.18 -7.37
N LEU A 139 -21.91 1.78 -8.50
CA LEU A 139 -21.14 2.77 -9.26
C LEU A 139 -19.71 2.30 -9.57
N PRO A 140 -19.51 1.13 -10.22
CA PRO A 140 -18.17 0.57 -10.48
C PRO A 140 -17.26 1.46 -11.33
N GLU A 141 -17.84 2.44 -12.03
CA GLU A 141 -17.13 3.47 -12.78
C GLU A 141 -16.47 4.54 -11.89
N ILE A 142 -16.96 4.73 -10.65
CA ILE A 142 -16.32 5.63 -9.67
C ILE A 142 -15.12 4.91 -9.09
N LYS A 143 -13.93 5.30 -9.54
CA LYS A 143 -12.66 4.80 -9.03
C LYS A 143 -11.87 5.94 -8.45
N TRP A 144 -11.57 5.85 -7.16
CA TRP A 144 -10.63 6.75 -6.52
C TRP A 144 -9.25 6.11 -6.46
N THR A 145 -8.28 6.72 -7.13
CA THR A 145 -6.88 6.29 -7.05
C THR A 145 -6.19 7.10 -5.96
N VAL A 146 -6.14 6.56 -4.74
CA VAL A 146 -5.30 7.11 -3.67
C VAL A 146 -3.84 7.05 -4.12
N GLN A 147 -3.21 8.21 -4.37
CA GLN A 147 -1.77 8.23 -4.60
C GLN A 147 -1.04 8.19 -3.25
N PRO A 148 -0.02 7.33 -3.09
CA PRO A 148 0.74 7.26 -1.87
C PRO A 148 1.45 8.59 -1.61
N VAL A 149 1.36 9.07 -0.37
CA VAL A 149 2.01 10.30 0.08
C VAL A 149 3.50 10.21 -0.20
N SER A 150 4.04 11.19 -0.91
CA SER A 150 5.46 11.19 -1.23
C SER A 150 6.28 11.26 0.07
N ARG A 151 7.24 10.33 0.23
CA ARG A 151 8.17 10.32 1.37
C ARG A 151 8.96 11.62 1.55
N ARG A 152 8.98 12.48 0.52
CA ARG A 152 9.67 13.78 0.55
C ARG A 152 8.99 14.81 1.45
N TYR A 153 7.71 14.64 1.75
CA TYR A 153 6.96 15.51 2.68
C TYR A 153 7.04 15.06 4.13
N ARG A 154 7.64 13.88 4.40
CA ARG A 154 7.91 13.44 5.76
C ARG A 154 9.01 14.33 6.33
N GLN A 155 8.62 15.33 7.12
CA GLN A 155 9.59 16.08 7.93
C GLN A 155 10.43 15.05 8.69
N THR A 156 11.74 15.12 8.53
CA THR A 156 12.65 14.13 9.11
C THR A 156 12.71 14.44 10.60
N ASP A 157 11.92 13.73 11.40
CA ASP A 157 11.81 13.95 12.84
C ASP A 157 13.12 13.70 13.59
N GLU A 158 14.08 12.99 12.99
CA GLU A 158 15.35 12.67 13.65
C GLU A 158 16.57 13.29 12.99
N PRO A 159 17.49 13.89 13.77
CA PRO A 159 18.75 14.37 13.25
C PRO A 159 19.52 13.21 12.60
N LEU A 160 20.26 13.50 11.51
CA LEU A 160 21.07 12.50 10.77
C LEU A 160 21.95 11.62 11.66
N VAL A 161 22.35 12.14 12.83
CA VAL A 161 23.17 11.45 13.83
C VAL A 161 22.41 10.28 14.49
N GLU A 162 21.13 10.44 14.79
CA GLU A 162 20.31 9.41 15.45
C GLU A 162 19.99 8.26 14.49
N ARG A 163 19.75 8.62 13.22
CA ARG A 163 19.55 7.67 12.11
C ARG A 163 20.80 6.85 11.75
N ALA A 164 21.99 7.31 12.12
CA ALA A 164 23.23 6.59 11.89
C ALA A 164 23.52 5.54 12.96
N THR A 165 22.80 5.54 14.10
CA THR A 165 23.05 4.59 15.20
C THR A 165 22.94 3.12 14.78
N PRO A 166 21.90 2.65 14.05
CA PRO A 166 21.78 1.24 13.72
C PRO A 166 22.83 0.80 12.70
N LEU A 167 23.18 1.69 11.77
CA LEU A 167 24.25 1.48 10.79
C LEU A 167 25.61 1.37 11.48
N ALA A 168 25.90 2.25 12.44
CA ALA A 168 27.13 2.25 13.20
C ALA A 168 27.27 0.97 14.03
N PHE A 169 26.20 0.53 14.71
CA PHE A 169 26.19 -0.75 15.43
C PHE A 169 26.39 -1.95 14.50
N GLY A 170 25.74 -1.96 13.33
CA GLY A 170 25.92 -3.02 12.33
C GLY A 170 27.35 -3.12 11.79
N LEU A 171 27.96 -1.99 11.45
CA LEU A 171 29.35 -1.94 10.97
C LEU A 171 30.34 -2.33 12.07
N ALA A 172 30.11 -1.90 13.31
CA ALA A 172 30.95 -2.29 14.45
C ALA A 172 30.89 -3.80 14.71
N SER A 173 29.68 -4.41 14.66
CA SER A 173 29.52 -5.85 14.84
C SER A 173 30.20 -6.66 13.74
N LEU A 174 30.11 -6.21 12.49
CA LEU A 174 30.80 -6.85 11.36
C LEU A 174 32.32 -6.79 11.53
N ALA A 175 32.87 -5.62 11.89
CA ALA A 175 34.30 -5.44 12.11
C ALA A 175 34.82 -6.33 13.25
N LEU A 176 34.12 -6.36 14.39
CA LEU A 176 34.47 -7.21 15.53
C LEU A 176 34.43 -8.70 15.17
N THR A 177 33.42 -9.13 14.40
CA THR A 177 33.33 -10.53 13.94
C THR A 177 34.47 -10.87 12.98
N GLY A 178 34.81 -9.97 12.05
CA GLY A 178 35.95 -10.15 11.15
C GLY A 178 37.29 -10.29 11.90
N ILE A 179 37.49 -9.47 12.94
CA ILE A 179 38.67 -9.59 13.81
C ILE A 179 38.66 -10.92 14.55
N ALA A 180 37.52 -11.34 15.12
CA ALA A 180 37.42 -12.60 15.83
C ALA A 180 37.71 -13.81 14.92
N LEU A 181 37.22 -13.78 13.67
CA LEU A 181 37.48 -14.82 12.67
C LEU A 181 38.96 -14.93 12.28
N PHE A 182 39.75 -13.85 12.41
CA PHE A 182 41.21 -13.92 12.19
C PHE A 182 41.92 -14.77 13.25
N PHE A 183 41.36 -14.87 14.46
CA PHE A 183 41.90 -15.69 15.55
C PHE A 183 41.33 -17.11 15.58
N VAL A 184 40.39 -17.44 14.69
CA VAL A 184 39.90 -18.82 14.56
C VAL A 184 40.99 -19.64 13.85
N PRO A 185 41.53 -20.69 14.51
CA PRO A 185 42.56 -21.52 13.90
C PRO A 185 42.01 -22.18 12.64
N ILE A 186 42.84 -22.21 11.59
CA ILE A 186 42.52 -22.91 10.34
C ILE A 186 42.29 -24.39 10.70
N PRO A 187 41.11 -24.97 10.43
CA PRO A 187 40.85 -26.36 10.71
C PRO A 187 41.85 -27.24 9.94
N GLU A 188 42.41 -28.23 10.61
CA GLU A 188 43.20 -29.24 9.91
C GLU A 188 42.31 -29.94 8.87
N GLU A 189 42.90 -30.17 7.70
CA GLU A 189 42.25 -30.77 6.55
C GLU A 189 41.60 -32.10 6.97
N VAL A 190 40.27 -32.18 6.90
CA VAL A 190 39.57 -33.46 7.08
C VAL A 190 40.06 -34.35 5.94
N LYS A 191 40.97 -35.28 6.26
CA LYS A 191 41.34 -36.34 5.34
C LYS A 191 40.05 -37.08 5.00
N ASP A 192 39.60 -36.91 3.76
CA ASP A 192 38.53 -37.73 3.21
C ASP A 192 38.97 -39.19 3.35
N PRO A 193 38.25 -40.01 4.15
CA PRO A 193 38.61 -41.41 4.36
C PRO A 193 38.60 -42.23 3.06
N ASN A 194 38.07 -41.68 1.95
CA ASN A 194 38.06 -42.31 0.63
C ASN A 194 39.16 -41.81 -0.32
N ARG A 195 40.11 -40.98 0.12
CA ARG A 195 41.20 -40.52 -0.75
C ARG A 195 42.29 -41.59 -0.83
N GLU A 196 42.26 -42.41 -1.89
CA GLU A 196 43.31 -43.39 -2.20
C GLU A 196 44.69 -42.71 -2.37
N PRO A 197 45.79 -43.32 -1.88
CA PRO A 197 47.12 -42.75 -2.03
C PRO A 197 47.56 -42.76 -3.50
N LEU A 198 48.07 -41.62 -4.01
CA LEU A 198 48.81 -41.65 -5.27
C LEU A 198 50.10 -42.48 -5.09
N PRO A 199 50.44 -43.36 -6.05
CA PRO A 199 51.59 -44.23 -5.93
C PRO A 199 52.91 -43.45 -5.92
N GLN A 200 53.72 -43.68 -4.88
CA GLN A 200 55.12 -43.27 -4.80
C GLN A 200 55.94 -44.18 -5.72
N SER A 201 56.46 -43.64 -6.82
CA SER A 201 57.50 -44.30 -7.62
C SER A 201 58.85 -44.15 -6.93
N ASN A 202 59.50 -45.27 -6.61
CA ASN A 202 60.94 -45.31 -6.34
C ASN A 202 61.52 -46.68 -6.79
N PRO A 203 62.83 -46.78 -7.00
CA PRO A 203 63.44 -47.02 -8.30
C PRO A 203 63.81 -48.50 -8.53
N SER A 204 63.71 -48.99 -9.76
CA SER A 204 64.26 -50.31 -10.13
C SER A 204 65.70 -50.18 -10.62
N GLU A 205 66.62 -50.81 -9.88
CA GLU A 205 67.98 -51.13 -10.31
C GLU A 205 67.97 -52.22 -11.41
N THR A 206 68.51 -51.86 -12.58
CA THR A 206 69.63 -52.51 -13.30
C THR A 206 69.55 -53.95 -13.87
N GLN A 207 69.88 -54.03 -15.18
CA GLN A 207 70.46 -55.14 -15.99
C GLN A 207 69.53 -56.29 -16.44
N SER A 208 69.60 -56.87 -17.65
CA SER A 208 70.56 -56.85 -18.77
C SER A 208 69.93 -57.53 -20.01
N ILE A 209 70.29 -57.11 -21.23
CA ILE A 209 69.92 -57.70 -22.54
C ILE A 209 70.60 -59.07 -22.71
N PRO A 210 70.01 -60.07 -23.41
CA PRO A 210 70.54 -60.41 -24.76
C PRO A 210 69.53 -60.94 -25.82
N SER A 211 69.78 -60.52 -27.07
CA SER A 211 69.85 -61.30 -28.32
C SER A 211 68.59 -61.76 -29.10
N GLU A 212 68.45 -61.11 -30.28
CA GLU A 212 67.78 -61.41 -31.57
C GLU A 212 68.19 -62.78 -32.20
N PRO A 213 67.70 -63.33 -33.38
CA PRO A 213 66.70 -62.95 -34.43
C PRO A 213 65.59 -64.03 -34.68
N PRO A 214 64.76 -64.06 -35.79
CA PRO A 214 64.88 -63.42 -37.11
C PRO A 214 63.63 -62.73 -37.73
N ASN A 215 63.93 -61.61 -38.41
CA ASN A 215 63.67 -61.26 -39.82
C ASN A 215 62.56 -62.02 -40.61
N SER A 216 61.65 -61.27 -41.24
CA SER A 216 61.51 -61.15 -42.71
C SER A 216 60.12 -60.63 -43.14
N SER A 217 60.12 -59.47 -43.83
CA SER A 217 59.37 -59.01 -45.04
C SER A 217 57.89 -59.46 -45.28
N ASN A 218 56.98 -58.74 -45.94
CA ASN A 218 56.97 -57.61 -46.89
C ASN A 218 55.46 -57.15 -47.03
N PRO A 219 54.99 -56.26 -47.94
CA PRO A 219 55.55 -55.71 -49.19
C PRO A 219 55.71 -54.18 -49.28
#